data_AF-G8X8S1-F1
#
_entry.id   AF-G8X8S1-F1
#
_cell.length_a   1.000
_cell.length_b   1.000
_cell.length_c   1.000
_cell.angle_alpha   90.00
_cell.angle_beta   90.00
_cell.angle_gamma   90.00
#
_symmetry.space_group_name_H-M   'P 1'
#
loop_
_entity.id
_entity.type
_entity.pdbx_description
1 polymer ?
#
loop_
_entity_poly.entity_id
_entity_poly.type
_entity_poly.pdbx_seq_one_letter_code
_entity_poly.pdbx_strand_id
1 'polypeptide(L)'
;MKYYNKALLVIITLLFIQKAQAQKILKEDDRKMIVNLIYGINSEILKVEDFKFKTAIYNSEDYFSKPFSFEEADSCYKLMNKTAKIKIEKDRLYFIANILNTLNDDKLRSSLIEINKSKNKLFYGKDSLVIKNAQGGGNRIENDIYQITRNYPLNSNQSDSTKIHGSLIMKMDFIVGYNSINLTKNEIGKKLTIGKDSIEIINIVDNVLVLKGDTDNINLINFVSNNTVPKPLTMDDKGYDIEKSFSFSSVTMFKSIYENIVVKKINLEDFDKMMTIDKLNEIQKEEQYKIIKNIAKIGEKIILYKPIYKTYYLTVNYNKNKK
;
A
#
# COMPACT_ATOMS: atom_id res chain seq x y z
N MET A 1 -5.21 3.29 -17.08
CA MET A 1 -4.53 4.57 -16.76
C MET A 1 -5.39 5.59 -15.97
N LYS A 2 -6.73 5.45 -15.90
CA LYS A 2 -7.62 6.38 -15.14
C LYS A 2 -7.58 6.27 -13.60
N TYR A 3 -7.20 5.12 -13.03
CA TYR A 3 -7.26 4.89 -11.58
C TYR A 3 -6.06 5.44 -10.78
N TYR A 4 -4.86 5.48 -11.38
CA TYR A 4 -3.68 6.10 -10.76
C TYR A 4 -3.88 7.60 -10.52
N ASN A 5 -4.63 8.28 -11.39
CA ASN A 5 -5.01 9.69 -11.18
C ASN A 5 -5.94 9.88 -9.97
N LYS A 6 -6.78 8.89 -9.63
CA LYS A 6 -7.76 9.00 -8.53
C LYS A 6 -7.11 8.83 -7.15
N ALA A 7 -6.17 7.90 -6.99
CA ALA A 7 -5.39 7.74 -5.75
C ALA A 7 -4.41 8.92 -5.53
N LEU A 8 -3.81 9.42 -6.62
CA LEU A 8 -3.03 10.66 -6.60
C LEU A 8 -3.87 11.85 -6.14
N LEU A 9 -5.15 11.90 -6.56
CA LEU A 9 -6.09 12.95 -6.13
C LEU A 9 -6.39 12.90 -4.63
N VAL A 10 -6.58 11.72 -4.01
CA VAL A 10 -6.81 11.60 -2.54
C VAL A 10 -5.59 12.07 -1.74
N ILE A 11 -4.38 11.75 -2.20
CA ILE A 11 -3.12 12.22 -1.59
C ILE A 11 -2.97 13.73 -1.78
N ILE A 12 -3.36 14.26 -2.95
CA ILE A 12 -3.44 15.70 -3.20
C ILE A 12 -4.46 16.35 -2.25
N THR A 13 -5.61 15.74 -1.97
CA THR A 13 -6.61 16.27 -1.01
C THR A 13 -6.04 16.40 0.40
N LEU A 14 -5.35 15.37 0.89
CA LEU A 14 -4.69 15.40 2.21
C LEU A 14 -3.58 16.46 2.26
N LEU A 15 -2.80 16.60 1.19
CA LEU A 15 -1.74 17.61 1.08
C LEU A 15 -2.31 19.03 0.97
N PHE A 16 -3.42 19.25 0.27
CA PHE A 16 -4.07 20.56 0.19
C PHE A 16 -4.69 20.98 1.51
N ILE A 17 -5.30 20.06 2.26
CA ILE A 17 -5.83 20.39 3.59
C ILE A 17 -4.68 20.72 4.56
N GLN A 18 -3.57 19.98 4.51
CA GLN A 18 -2.37 20.32 5.30
C GLN A 18 -1.77 21.68 4.91
N LYS A 19 -1.72 22.00 3.60
CA LYS A 19 -1.18 23.28 3.11
C LYS A 19 -2.10 24.47 3.41
N ALA A 20 -3.41 24.28 3.33
CA ALA A 20 -4.41 25.28 3.69
C ALA A 20 -4.47 25.54 5.20
N GLN A 21 -4.18 24.54 6.04
CA GLN A 21 -4.03 24.73 7.49
C GLN A 21 -2.71 25.46 7.84
N ALA A 22 -1.64 25.26 7.06
CA ALA A 22 -0.40 26.01 7.22
C ALA A 22 -0.53 27.50 6.84
N GLN A 23 -1.53 27.86 6.04
CA GLN A 23 -1.89 29.23 5.67
C GLN A 23 -3.28 29.56 6.23
N LYS A 24 -3.34 29.90 7.52
CA LYS A 24 -4.55 30.32 8.29
C LYS A 24 -5.71 30.84 7.40
N ILE A 25 -6.85 30.16 7.56
CA ILE A 25 -8.21 30.41 7.01
C ILE A 25 -8.46 29.77 5.63
N LEU A 26 -9.07 28.57 5.66
CA LEU A 26 -9.79 28.01 4.52
C LEU A 26 -10.90 28.99 4.10
N LYS A 27 -10.92 29.41 2.83
CA LYS A 27 -12.01 30.24 2.31
C LYS A 27 -13.21 29.38 1.92
N GLU A 28 -14.36 30.01 1.75
CA GLU A 28 -15.60 29.32 1.38
C GLU A 28 -15.49 28.59 0.02
N ASP A 29 -14.78 29.18 -0.95
CA ASP A 29 -14.53 28.52 -2.24
C ASP A 29 -13.63 27.28 -2.10
N ASP A 30 -12.62 27.33 -1.22
CA ASP A 30 -11.77 26.18 -0.92
C ASP A 30 -12.56 25.07 -0.23
N ARG A 31 -13.45 25.45 0.72
CA ARG A 31 -14.36 24.53 1.40
C ARG A 31 -15.25 23.82 0.39
N LYS A 32 -15.95 24.55 -0.49
CA LYS A 32 -16.81 23.98 -1.55
C LYS A 32 -16.04 23.03 -2.45
N MET A 33 -14.83 23.42 -2.88
CA MET A 33 -13.98 22.56 -3.70
C MET A 33 -13.64 21.24 -2.97
N ILE A 34 -13.24 21.33 -1.70
CA ILE A 34 -12.92 20.14 -0.88
C ILE A 34 -14.15 19.26 -0.70
N VAL A 35 -15.32 19.84 -0.43
CA VAL A 35 -16.56 19.07 -0.25
C VAL A 35 -16.98 18.38 -1.53
N ASN A 36 -16.99 19.08 -2.66
CA ASN A 36 -17.24 18.49 -3.97
C ASN A 36 -16.27 17.34 -4.26
N LEU A 37 -15.00 17.51 -3.90
CA LEU A 37 -13.98 16.49 -4.12
C LEU A 37 -14.20 15.27 -3.23
N ILE A 38 -14.43 15.46 -1.93
CA ILE A 38 -14.72 14.39 -0.98
C ILE A 38 -15.97 13.64 -1.44
N TYR A 39 -17.06 14.32 -1.71
CA TYR A 39 -18.30 13.68 -2.14
C TYR A 39 -18.12 12.95 -3.49
N GLY A 40 -17.53 13.62 -4.48
CA GLY A 40 -17.33 13.07 -5.82
C GLY A 40 -16.45 11.83 -5.82
N ILE A 41 -15.30 11.85 -5.13
CA ILE A 41 -14.42 10.69 -5.03
C ILE A 41 -15.11 9.54 -4.29
N ASN A 42 -15.71 9.81 -3.13
CA ASN A 42 -16.26 8.76 -2.28
C ASN A 42 -17.50 8.12 -2.90
N SER A 43 -18.40 8.92 -3.48
CA SER A 43 -19.56 8.39 -4.22
C SER A 43 -19.13 7.50 -5.39
N GLU A 44 -18.11 7.89 -6.16
CA GLU A 44 -17.56 7.09 -7.26
C GLU A 44 -16.94 5.76 -6.81
N ILE A 45 -16.15 5.76 -5.73
CA ILE A 45 -15.53 4.54 -5.18
C ILE A 45 -16.60 3.51 -4.81
N LEU A 46 -17.70 3.99 -4.24
CA LEU A 46 -18.81 3.21 -3.72
C LEU A 46 -19.84 2.82 -4.79
N LYS A 47 -19.71 3.31 -6.03
CA LYS A 47 -20.55 2.85 -7.14
C LYS A 47 -20.31 1.37 -7.37
N VAL A 48 -21.40 0.61 -7.35
CA VAL A 48 -21.43 -0.76 -7.85
C VAL A 48 -21.03 -0.73 -9.32
N GLU A 49 -20.05 -1.54 -9.67
CA GLU A 49 -19.55 -1.65 -11.04
C GLU A 49 -19.65 -3.11 -11.47
N ASP A 50 -20.30 -3.34 -12.61
CA ASP A 50 -20.36 -4.64 -13.28
C ASP A 50 -19.07 -4.87 -14.08
N PHE A 51 -18.00 -5.23 -13.37
CA PHE A 51 -16.75 -5.59 -14.02
C PHE A 51 -16.88 -6.93 -14.75
N LYS A 52 -16.18 -7.04 -15.87
CA LYS A 52 -16.02 -8.34 -16.55
C LYS A 52 -14.87 -9.10 -15.91
N PHE A 53 -15.12 -10.35 -15.53
CA PHE A 53 -14.13 -11.25 -14.93
C PHE A 53 -14.38 -12.69 -15.39
N LYS A 54 -13.39 -13.56 -15.22
CA LYS A 54 -13.55 -15.01 -15.36
C LYS A 54 -13.55 -15.67 -13.98
N THR A 55 -14.16 -16.83 -13.85
CA THR A 55 -14.07 -17.65 -12.64
C THR A 55 -12.99 -18.70 -12.80
N ALA A 56 -12.31 -19.02 -11.71
CA ALA A 56 -11.31 -20.07 -11.65
C ALA A 56 -11.48 -20.88 -10.36
N ILE A 57 -11.07 -22.14 -10.38
CA ILE A 57 -10.95 -22.94 -9.16
C ILE A 57 -9.92 -22.26 -8.25
N TYR A 58 -10.24 -22.16 -6.97
CA TYR A 58 -9.35 -21.60 -5.96
C TYR A 58 -8.06 -22.42 -5.89
N ASN A 59 -6.92 -21.74 -6.07
CA ASN A 59 -5.59 -22.24 -5.77
C ASN A 59 -4.96 -21.31 -4.72
N SER A 60 -4.50 -21.88 -3.61
CA SER A 60 -3.88 -21.10 -2.53
C SER A 60 -2.62 -20.36 -2.98
N GLU A 61 -1.85 -20.93 -3.91
CA GLU A 61 -0.59 -20.34 -4.38
C GLU A 61 -0.79 -19.02 -5.15
N ASP A 62 -2.00 -18.76 -5.66
CA ASP A 62 -2.36 -17.49 -6.29
C ASP A 62 -2.44 -16.33 -5.29
N TYR A 63 -2.63 -16.64 -4.00
CA TYR A 63 -2.88 -15.66 -2.93
C TYR A 63 -1.80 -15.68 -1.85
N PHE A 64 -1.21 -16.85 -1.61
CA PHE A 64 -0.20 -17.08 -0.59
C PHE A 64 1.11 -17.47 -1.26
N SER A 65 2.02 -16.50 -1.36
CA SER A 65 3.40 -16.78 -1.76
C SER A 65 4.07 -17.66 -0.70
N LYS A 66 4.98 -18.55 -1.09
CA LYS A 66 5.70 -19.39 -0.13
C LYS A 66 6.50 -18.51 0.86
N PRO A 67 6.20 -18.52 2.16
CA PRO A 67 6.87 -17.66 3.12
C PRO A 67 8.30 -18.13 3.40
N PHE A 68 9.11 -17.21 3.92
CA PHE A 68 10.41 -17.51 4.52
C PHE A 68 10.22 -18.21 5.87
N SER A 69 11.10 -19.15 6.20
CA SER A 69 11.30 -19.55 7.59
C SER A 69 11.94 -18.40 8.38
N PHE A 70 11.83 -18.43 9.71
CA PHE A 70 12.48 -17.43 10.56
C PHE A 70 14.02 -17.46 10.40
N GLU A 71 14.59 -18.66 10.22
CA GLU A 71 16.02 -18.92 10.01
C GLU A 71 16.48 -18.46 8.63
N GLU A 72 15.65 -18.65 7.59
CA GLU A 72 15.93 -18.15 6.24
C GLU A 72 15.97 -16.61 6.23
N ALA A 73 14.99 -15.97 6.87
CA ALA A 73 14.97 -14.51 7.03
C ALA A 73 16.19 -13.99 7.82
N ASP A 74 16.58 -14.67 8.91
CA ASP A 74 17.79 -14.32 9.67
C ASP A 74 19.07 -14.46 8.83
N SER A 75 19.15 -15.50 8.01
CA SER A 75 20.30 -15.77 7.15
C SER A 75 20.42 -14.73 6.04
N CYS A 76 19.30 -14.36 5.41
CA CYS A 76 19.23 -13.25 4.47
C CYS A 76 19.65 -11.94 5.12
N TYR A 77 19.13 -11.61 6.30
CA TYR A 77 19.51 -10.39 7.02
C TYR A 77 21.01 -10.36 7.35
N LYS A 78 21.59 -11.47 7.84
CA LYS A 78 23.03 -11.58 8.12
C LYS A 78 23.87 -11.31 6.88
N LEU A 79 23.48 -11.85 5.72
CA LEU A 79 24.17 -11.62 4.46
C LEU A 79 24.02 -10.15 4.01
N MET A 80 22.82 -9.59 4.09
CA MET A 80 22.59 -8.17 3.79
C MET A 80 23.45 -7.28 4.67
N ASN A 81 23.49 -7.54 5.98
CA ASN A 81 24.26 -6.75 6.93
C ASN A 81 25.77 -6.78 6.62
N LYS A 82 26.29 -7.90 6.11
CA LYS A 82 27.69 -8.03 5.70
C LYS A 82 28.01 -7.37 4.37
N THR A 83 27.04 -7.32 3.45
CA THR A 83 27.28 -6.93 2.05
C THR A 83 26.73 -5.55 1.70
N ALA A 84 25.89 -4.99 2.57
CA ALA A 84 25.21 -3.75 2.29
C ALA A 84 26.18 -2.57 2.23
N LYS A 85 26.00 -1.75 1.20
CA LYS A 85 26.80 -0.56 0.96
C LYS A 85 26.00 0.54 0.30
N ILE A 86 26.47 1.75 0.52
CA ILE A 86 26.03 2.93 -0.21
C ILE A 86 27.06 3.22 -1.30
N LYS A 87 26.61 3.31 -2.55
CA LYS A 87 27.41 3.75 -3.69
C LYS A 87 26.81 5.03 -4.23
N ILE A 88 27.63 6.02 -4.54
CA ILE A 88 27.16 7.27 -5.15
C ILE A 88 27.78 7.35 -6.54
N GLU A 89 26.94 7.42 -7.56
CA GLU A 89 27.38 7.57 -8.95
C GLU A 89 26.55 8.66 -9.63
N LYS A 90 27.24 9.63 -10.22
CA LYS A 90 26.62 10.81 -10.83
C LYS A 90 25.69 11.50 -9.81
N ASP A 91 24.43 11.67 -10.15
CA ASP A 91 23.36 12.29 -9.37
C ASP A 91 22.49 11.27 -8.62
N ARG A 92 23.02 10.07 -8.33
CA ARG A 92 22.25 8.99 -7.70
C ARG A 92 23.00 8.34 -6.54
N LEU A 93 22.24 8.08 -5.47
CA LEU A 93 22.66 7.25 -4.36
C LEU A 93 22.05 5.86 -4.50
N TYR A 94 22.88 4.83 -4.45
CA TYR A 94 22.48 3.43 -4.50
C TYR A 94 22.70 2.79 -3.14
N PHE A 95 21.64 2.27 -2.54
CA PHE A 95 21.74 1.22 -1.54
C PHE A 95 21.80 -0.12 -2.28
N ILE A 96 22.83 -0.91 -1.99
CA ILE A 96 23.06 -2.21 -2.59
C ILE A 96 23.26 -3.19 -1.45
N ALA A 97 22.56 -4.33 -1.47
CA ALA A 97 22.76 -5.42 -0.51
C ALA A 97 22.51 -6.77 -1.18
N ASN A 98 23.21 -7.80 -0.73
CA ASN A 98 23.01 -9.16 -1.23
C ASN A 98 22.12 -9.95 -0.27
N ILE A 99 21.29 -10.81 -0.83
CA ILE A 99 20.48 -11.80 -0.10
C ILE A 99 20.71 -13.19 -0.69
N LEU A 100 20.43 -14.20 0.12
CA LEU A 100 20.44 -15.58 -0.34
C LEU A 100 19.30 -15.78 -1.34
N ASN A 101 19.58 -16.54 -2.38
CA ASN A 101 18.59 -16.95 -3.35
C ASN A 101 17.80 -18.14 -2.80
N THR A 102 16.90 -17.88 -1.85
CA THR A 102 16.04 -18.90 -1.26
C THR A 102 14.89 -19.33 -2.16
N LEU A 103 14.64 -18.59 -3.25
CA LEU A 103 13.54 -18.80 -4.18
C LEU A 103 14.06 -18.73 -5.61
N ASN A 104 13.91 -19.81 -6.37
CA ASN A 104 14.31 -19.89 -7.76
C ASN A 104 13.55 -18.95 -8.73
N ASP A 105 12.67 -18.08 -8.22
CA ASP A 105 11.87 -17.14 -8.99
C ASP A 105 12.04 -15.70 -8.44
N ASP A 106 12.59 -14.81 -9.29
CA ASP A 106 12.81 -13.40 -8.97
C ASP A 106 11.50 -12.61 -8.80
N LYS A 107 10.41 -12.99 -9.47
CA LYS A 107 9.10 -12.33 -9.34
C LYS A 107 8.52 -12.58 -7.96
N LEU A 108 8.55 -13.83 -7.48
CA LEU A 108 8.09 -14.19 -6.13
C LEU A 108 8.93 -13.52 -5.05
N ARG A 109 10.22 -13.26 -5.30
CA ARG A 109 11.06 -12.57 -4.33
C ARG A 109 10.61 -11.13 -4.06
N SER A 110 10.16 -10.44 -5.10
CA SER A 110 9.66 -9.06 -4.97
C SER A 110 8.34 -8.95 -4.21
N SER A 111 7.53 -10.02 -4.17
CA SER A 111 6.29 -10.07 -3.37
C SER A 111 6.53 -10.48 -1.91
N LEU A 112 7.70 -11.05 -1.59
CA LEU A 112 7.99 -11.62 -0.27
C LEU A 112 8.95 -10.81 0.58
N ILE A 113 9.72 -9.89 -0.03
CA ILE A 113 10.67 -9.03 0.66
C ILE A 113 10.39 -7.57 0.30
N GLU A 114 10.03 -6.77 1.28
CA GLU A 114 9.89 -5.33 1.14
C GLU A 114 11.12 -4.62 1.74
N ILE A 115 11.75 -3.73 0.97
CA ILE A 115 12.93 -2.98 1.42
C ILE A 115 12.72 -1.51 1.15
N ASN A 116 12.57 -0.77 2.24
CA ASN A 116 12.26 0.65 2.25
C ASN A 116 13.25 1.44 3.08
N LYS A 117 13.44 2.70 2.70
CA LYS A 117 14.15 3.66 3.54
C LYS A 117 13.33 3.91 4.80
N SER A 118 13.88 3.58 5.96
CA SER A 118 13.31 3.95 7.26
C SER A 118 13.73 5.37 7.66
N LYS A 119 15.04 5.66 7.61
CA LYS A 119 15.57 6.96 8.04
C LYS A 119 16.76 7.37 7.20
N ASN A 120 16.78 8.65 6.83
CA ASN A 120 17.93 9.30 6.21
C ASN A 120 18.71 10.09 7.26
N LYS A 121 19.97 9.70 7.51
CA LYS A 121 20.94 10.46 8.31
C LYS A 121 22.19 10.75 7.48
N LEU A 122 22.02 10.93 6.18
CA LEU A 122 23.09 11.37 5.30
C LEU A 122 23.10 12.90 5.26
N PHE A 123 24.31 13.45 5.19
CA PHE A 123 24.60 14.86 5.15
C PHE A 123 25.43 15.19 3.91
N TYR A 124 25.27 16.38 3.37
CA TYR A 124 26.14 16.98 2.37
C TYR A 124 26.83 18.19 3.00
N GLY A 125 28.10 18.05 3.39
CA GLY A 125 28.72 19.02 4.28
C GLY A 125 27.97 19.07 5.62
N LYS A 126 27.51 20.25 6.05
CA LYS A 126 26.76 20.40 7.31
C LYS A 126 25.24 20.19 7.15
N ASP A 127 24.75 20.16 5.92
CA ASP A 127 23.31 20.12 5.63
C ASP A 127 22.82 18.69 5.45
N SER A 128 21.53 18.45 5.69
CA SER A 128 20.92 17.16 5.40
C SER A 128 20.92 16.90 3.89
N LEU A 129 21.28 15.67 3.49
CA LEU A 129 21.21 15.24 2.10
C LEU A 129 19.76 15.03 1.70
N VAL A 130 19.30 15.75 0.67
CA VAL A 130 17.95 15.57 0.13
C VAL A 130 17.97 14.42 -0.87
N ILE A 131 17.23 13.37 -0.56
CA ILE A 131 17.07 12.20 -1.44
C ILE A 131 15.60 12.02 -1.82
N LYS A 132 15.34 11.82 -3.11
CA LYS A 132 13.98 11.67 -3.67
C LYS A 132 13.47 10.23 -3.53
N ASN A 133 12.29 9.95 -4.09
CA ASN A 133 11.69 8.62 -4.08
C ASN A 133 12.61 7.59 -4.73
N ALA A 134 12.67 6.40 -4.12
CA ALA A 134 13.49 5.32 -4.62
C ALA A 134 12.88 4.71 -5.89
N GLN A 135 13.75 4.31 -6.82
CA GLN A 135 13.44 3.27 -7.78
C GLN A 135 14.16 1.99 -7.35
N GLY A 136 13.46 0.86 -7.46
CA GLY A 136 13.97 -0.44 -7.05
C GLY A 136 14.35 -1.31 -8.24
N GLY A 137 15.32 -2.18 -8.02
CA GLY A 137 15.66 -3.26 -8.93
C GLY A 137 16.45 -4.33 -8.21
N GLY A 138 16.87 -5.34 -8.95
CA GLY A 138 17.80 -6.35 -8.50
C GLY A 138 18.18 -7.27 -9.64
N ASN A 139 19.21 -8.05 -9.41
CA ASN A 139 19.72 -8.99 -10.38
C ASN A 139 20.38 -10.16 -9.67
N ARG A 140 20.28 -11.34 -10.27
CA ARG A 140 21.07 -12.49 -9.85
C ARG A 140 22.54 -12.19 -10.11
N ILE A 141 23.40 -12.39 -9.10
CA ILE A 141 24.86 -12.28 -9.26
C ILE A 141 25.45 -13.67 -9.44
N GLU A 142 25.00 -14.62 -8.62
CA GLU A 142 25.44 -16.01 -8.60
C GLU A 142 24.24 -16.93 -8.38
N ASN A 143 24.42 -18.24 -8.54
CA ASN A 143 23.32 -19.21 -8.39
C ASN A 143 22.55 -19.00 -7.08
N ASP A 144 23.26 -18.72 -5.99
CA ASP A 144 22.66 -18.62 -4.66
C ASP A 144 22.62 -17.20 -4.09
N ILE A 145 22.96 -16.18 -4.91
CA ILE A 145 23.05 -14.79 -4.45
C ILE A 145 22.31 -13.86 -5.39
N TYR A 146 21.38 -13.10 -4.80
CA TYR A 146 20.68 -12.03 -5.49
C TYR A 146 21.04 -10.66 -4.90
N GLN A 147 21.33 -9.71 -5.78
CA GLN A 147 21.58 -8.32 -5.41
C GLN A 147 20.29 -7.53 -5.43
N ILE A 148 20.01 -6.84 -4.34
CA ILE A 148 18.96 -5.83 -4.28
C ILE A 148 19.60 -4.47 -4.40
N THR A 149 19.02 -3.65 -5.28
CA THR A 149 19.42 -2.26 -5.47
C THR A 149 18.22 -1.34 -5.25
N ARG A 150 18.43 -0.28 -4.47
CA ARG A 150 17.52 0.86 -4.34
C ARG A 150 18.29 2.11 -4.71
N ASN A 151 17.85 2.79 -5.76
CA ASN A 151 18.48 4.02 -6.20
C ASN A 151 17.61 5.23 -5.84
N TYR A 152 18.25 6.25 -5.31
CA TYR A 152 17.65 7.49 -4.84
C TYR A 152 18.26 8.64 -5.64
N PRO A 153 17.46 9.37 -6.44
CA PRO A 153 17.96 10.57 -7.10
C PRO A 153 18.36 11.62 -6.07
N LEU A 154 19.51 12.23 -6.30
CA LEU A 154 20.04 13.36 -5.53
C LEU A 154 19.66 14.66 -6.23
N ASN A 155 19.69 15.76 -5.48
CA ASN A 155 19.68 17.08 -6.10
C ASN A 155 21.02 17.34 -6.81
N SER A 156 21.00 18.02 -7.95
CA SER A 156 22.19 18.28 -8.76
C SER A 156 23.29 19.00 -7.97
N ASN A 157 22.91 19.93 -7.08
CA ASN A 157 23.81 20.66 -6.18
C ASN A 157 24.33 19.84 -4.97
N GLN A 158 23.83 18.61 -4.78
CA GLN A 158 24.24 17.67 -3.72
C GLN A 158 24.74 16.34 -4.32
N SER A 159 25.37 16.39 -5.51
CA SER A 159 25.87 15.20 -6.22
C SER A 159 27.35 14.87 -5.93
N ASP A 160 28.11 15.81 -5.34
CA ASP A 160 29.51 15.57 -4.98
C ASP A 160 29.63 14.57 -3.82
N SER A 161 29.88 13.32 -4.20
CA SER A 161 30.05 12.18 -3.31
C SER A 161 31.13 12.31 -2.23
N THR A 162 32.08 13.24 -2.36
CA THR A 162 33.17 13.46 -1.37
C THR A 162 32.72 14.26 -0.15
N LYS A 163 31.64 15.03 -0.29
CA LYS A 163 31.04 15.82 0.78
C LYS A 163 29.93 15.07 1.52
N ILE A 164 29.53 13.92 0.98
CA ILE A 164 28.46 13.12 1.55
C ILE A 164 29.01 12.22 2.64
N HIS A 165 28.36 12.20 3.80
CA HIS A 165 28.69 11.31 4.90
C HIS A 165 27.46 11.01 5.77
N GLY A 166 27.59 10.06 6.69
CA GLY A 166 26.53 9.71 7.64
C GLY A 166 26.00 8.30 7.39
N SER A 167 24.70 8.09 7.57
CA SER A 167 24.12 6.75 7.43
C SER A 167 22.70 6.73 6.86
N LEU A 168 22.39 5.62 6.20
CA LEU A 168 21.04 5.29 5.74
C LEU A 168 20.53 4.10 6.54
N ILE A 169 19.32 4.22 7.09
CA ILE A 169 18.67 3.11 7.79
C ILE A 169 17.56 2.56 6.89
N MET A 170 17.67 1.29 6.56
CA MET A 170 16.73 0.54 5.73
C MET A 170 15.88 -0.37 6.60
N LYS A 171 14.56 -0.35 6.41
CA LYS A 171 13.62 -1.34 6.94
C LYS A 171 13.50 -2.47 5.92
N MET A 172 13.68 -3.71 6.37
CA MET A 172 13.51 -4.91 5.56
C MET A 172 12.43 -5.77 6.19
N ASP A 173 11.36 -6.03 5.46
CA ASP A 173 10.23 -6.85 5.90
C ASP A 173 10.21 -8.14 5.08
N PHE A 174 10.36 -9.28 5.75
CA PHE A 174 10.28 -10.61 5.15
C PHE A 174 8.94 -11.25 5.49
N ILE A 175 8.17 -11.71 4.50
CA ILE A 175 6.95 -12.48 4.76
C ILE A 175 7.34 -13.86 5.29
N VAL A 176 6.99 -14.13 6.55
CA VAL A 176 7.27 -15.41 7.25
C VAL A 176 6.01 -16.24 7.50
N GLY A 177 4.87 -15.78 7.04
CA GLY A 177 3.60 -16.50 7.14
C GLY A 177 2.41 -15.60 6.86
N TYR A 178 1.21 -16.12 7.12
CA TYR A 178 -0.04 -15.39 6.96
C TYR A 178 -0.98 -15.70 8.12
N ASN A 179 -1.67 -14.69 8.62
CA ASN A 179 -2.87 -14.90 9.42
C ASN A 179 -4.07 -14.83 8.48
N SER A 180 -5.01 -15.75 8.62
CA SER A 180 -6.23 -15.77 7.81
C SER A 180 -7.44 -16.19 8.62
N ILE A 181 -8.60 -15.64 8.30
CA ILE A 181 -9.89 -16.07 8.83
C ILE A 181 -10.86 -16.34 7.70
N ASN A 182 -11.62 -17.43 7.82
CA ASN A 182 -12.73 -17.74 6.93
C ASN A 182 -13.99 -17.07 7.48
N LEU A 183 -14.75 -16.42 6.61
CA LEU A 183 -15.90 -15.62 6.98
C LEU A 183 -17.05 -15.87 6.02
N THR A 184 -18.25 -15.65 6.52
CA THR A 184 -19.48 -15.58 5.77
C THR A 184 -20.18 -14.24 6.02
N LYS A 185 -21.34 -14.02 5.41
CA LYS A 185 -22.14 -12.82 5.67
C LYS A 185 -22.72 -12.78 7.10
N ASN A 186 -22.76 -13.92 7.80
CA ASN A 186 -23.28 -14.00 9.17
C ASN A 186 -22.33 -13.39 10.21
N GLU A 187 -21.12 -13.03 9.82
CA GLU A 187 -20.14 -12.36 10.68
C GLU A 187 -20.17 -10.83 10.60
N ILE A 188 -21.07 -10.25 9.78
CA ILE A 188 -21.30 -8.79 9.75
C ILE A 188 -21.68 -8.28 11.15
N GLY A 189 -21.07 -7.17 11.57
CA GLY A 189 -21.24 -6.53 12.87
C GLY A 189 -20.52 -7.22 14.04
N LYS A 190 -19.85 -8.36 13.80
CA LYS A 190 -19.08 -9.05 14.85
C LYS A 190 -17.64 -8.54 14.87
N LYS A 191 -17.08 -8.43 16.07
CA LYS A 191 -15.63 -8.28 16.25
C LYS A 191 -14.94 -9.61 15.94
N LEU A 192 -13.92 -9.54 15.11
CA LEU A 192 -13.13 -10.65 14.60
C LEU A 192 -11.66 -10.37 14.87
N THR A 193 -10.85 -11.41 14.98
CA THR A 193 -9.42 -11.27 15.21
C THR A 193 -8.63 -11.91 14.07
N ILE A 194 -7.68 -11.17 13.49
CA ILE A 194 -6.72 -11.71 12.53
C ILE A 194 -5.31 -11.52 13.09
N GLY A 195 -4.75 -12.59 13.64
CA GLY A 195 -3.50 -12.50 14.41
C GLY A 195 -3.73 -11.77 15.73
N LYS A 196 -3.17 -10.57 15.89
CA LYS A 196 -3.36 -9.71 17.08
C LYS A 196 -4.33 -8.55 16.85
N ASP A 197 -4.75 -8.36 15.60
CA ASP A 197 -5.52 -7.21 15.17
C ASP A 197 -7.02 -7.49 15.37
N SER A 198 -7.74 -6.51 15.90
CA SER A 198 -9.20 -6.57 16.03
C SER A 198 -9.84 -5.83 14.87
N ILE A 199 -10.71 -6.51 14.14
CA ILE A 199 -11.48 -5.94 13.03
C ILE A 199 -12.97 -6.20 13.18
N GLU A 200 -13.77 -5.44 12.46
CA GLU A 200 -15.22 -5.61 12.39
C GLU A 200 -15.65 -5.45 10.92
N ILE A 201 -16.49 -6.36 10.43
CA ILE A 201 -17.14 -6.20 9.13
C ILE A 201 -18.35 -5.30 9.33
N ILE A 202 -18.25 -4.05 8.88
CA ILE A 202 -19.34 -3.07 9.01
C ILE A 202 -20.47 -3.40 8.03
N ASN A 203 -20.11 -3.70 6.78
CA ASN A 203 -21.10 -3.98 5.75
C ASN A 203 -20.49 -4.73 4.55
N ILE A 204 -21.35 -5.40 3.80
CA ILE A 204 -21.05 -5.95 2.48
C ILE A 204 -22.14 -5.45 1.53
N VAL A 205 -21.77 -4.60 0.57
CA VAL A 205 -22.67 -4.05 -0.44
C VAL A 205 -22.16 -4.42 -1.81
N ASP A 206 -22.85 -5.36 -2.44
CA ASP A 206 -22.47 -5.91 -3.74
C ASP A 206 -21.01 -6.37 -3.81
N ASN A 207 -20.15 -5.71 -4.57
CA ASN A 207 -18.73 -6.01 -4.71
C ASN A 207 -17.82 -5.24 -3.73
N VAL A 208 -18.40 -4.62 -2.70
CA VAL A 208 -17.69 -3.80 -1.71
C VAL A 208 -17.80 -4.42 -0.32
N LEU A 209 -16.66 -4.59 0.35
CA LEU A 209 -16.53 -4.98 1.75
C LEU A 209 -16.04 -3.79 2.57
N VAL A 210 -16.72 -3.47 3.67
CA VAL A 210 -16.38 -2.34 4.56
C VAL A 210 -15.90 -2.88 5.89
N LEU A 211 -14.67 -2.55 6.26
CA LEU A 211 -14.00 -2.99 7.48
C LEU A 211 -13.70 -1.81 8.40
N LYS A 212 -13.74 -2.07 9.70
CA LYS A 212 -13.31 -1.17 10.78
C LYS A 212 -12.23 -1.83 11.62
N GLY A 213 -11.39 -1.01 12.25
CA GLY A 213 -10.35 -1.45 13.19
C GLY A 213 -8.96 -1.49 12.56
N ASP A 214 -8.12 -2.39 13.07
CA ASP A 214 -6.73 -2.57 12.62
C ASP A 214 -6.70 -3.30 11.26
N THR A 215 -6.86 -2.53 10.18
CA THR A 215 -7.13 -3.07 8.83
C THR A 215 -5.94 -2.97 7.87
N ASP A 216 -4.76 -2.63 8.39
CA ASP A 216 -3.52 -2.50 7.62
C ASP A 216 -3.14 -3.83 6.98
N ASN A 217 -2.77 -3.77 5.69
CA ASN A 217 -2.35 -4.93 4.88
C ASN A 217 -3.34 -6.10 4.82
N ILE A 218 -4.60 -5.90 5.19
CA ILE A 218 -5.66 -6.89 4.97
C ILE A 218 -5.98 -7.01 3.49
N ASN A 219 -5.97 -8.24 3.02
CA ASN A 219 -6.36 -8.68 1.68
C ASN A 219 -7.59 -9.57 1.74
N LEU A 220 -8.28 -9.70 0.61
CA LEU A 220 -9.53 -10.44 0.48
C LEU A 220 -9.41 -11.52 -0.60
N ILE A 221 -9.87 -12.73 -0.29
CA ILE A 221 -10.21 -13.77 -1.25
C ILE A 221 -11.72 -13.89 -1.26
N ASN A 222 -12.35 -13.59 -2.40
CA ASN A 222 -13.80 -13.69 -2.55
C ASN A 222 -14.19 -14.97 -3.28
N PHE A 223 -15.00 -15.83 -2.67
CA PHE A 223 -15.53 -17.02 -3.34
C PHE A 223 -16.90 -16.69 -3.93
N VAL A 224 -16.98 -16.63 -5.26
CA VAL A 224 -18.25 -16.37 -5.98
C VAL A 224 -19.16 -17.60 -6.05
N SER A 225 -18.58 -18.79 -5.88
CA SER A 225 -19.29 -20.06 -5.71
C SER A 225 -18.39 -21.06 -4.98
N ASN A 226 -18.88 -22.28 -4.73
CA ASN A 226 -18.12 -23.32 -4.03
C ASN A 226 -16.75 -23.54 -4.68
N ASN A 227 -15.70 -23.19 -3.92
CA ASN A 227 -14.30 -23.33 -4.32
C ASN A 227 -13.89 -22.57 -5.59
N THR A 228 -14.63 -21.55 -6.02
CA THR A 228 -14.27 -20.72 -7.18
C THR A 228 -14.10 -19.25 -6.81
N VAL A 229 -13.07 -18.62 -7.38
CA VAL A 229 -12.72 -17.22 -7.18
C VAL A 229 -12.79 -16.45 -8.49
N PRO A 230 -13.10 -15.14 -8.47
CA PRO A 230 -13.05 -14.31 -9.65
C PRO A 230 -11.59 -13.94 -9.96
N LYS A 231 -11.21 -13.97 -11.24
CA LYS A 231 -9.92 -13.50 -11.75
C LYS A 231 -10.13 -12.42 -12.81
N PRO A 232 -9.28 -11.37 -12.83
CA PRO A 232 -9.35 -10.36 -13.88
C PRO A 232 -9.08 -11.00 -15.25
N LEU A 233 -9.68 -10.43 -16.29
CA LEU A 233 -9.35 -10.76 -17.67
C LEU A 233 -7.95 -10.22 -18.01
N THR A 234 -7.23 -10.96 -18.83
CA THR A 234 -5.86 -10.67 -19.29
C THR A 234 -5.87 -10.39 -20.79
N MET A 235 -4.78 -9.82 -21.33
CA MET A 235 -4.69 -9.51 -22.77
C MET A 235 -4.83 -10.74 -23.68
N ASP A 236 -4.51 -11.92 -23.15
CA ASP A 236 -4.60 -13.19 -23.87
C ASP A 236 -6.04 -13.76 -23.92
N ASP A 237 -6.96 -13.19 -23.13
CA ASP A 237 -8.37 -13.61 -23.12
C ASP A 237 -9.12 -12.99 -24.32
N LYS A 238 -9.20 -13.75 -25.43
CA LYS A 238 -9.85 -13.33 -26.68
C LYS A 238 -11.33 -12.93 -26.47
N GLY A 239 -11.76 -11.86 -27.16
CA GLY A 239 -13.17 -11.45 -27.23
C GLY A 239 -13.63 -10.46 -26.16
N TYR A 240 -12.72 -9.92 -25.35
CA TYR A 240 -13.06 -8.99 -24.28
C TYR A 240 -12.28 -7.67 -24.37
N ASP A 241 -13.01 -6.58 -24.17
CA ASP A 241 -12.43 -5.26 -23.98
C ASP A 241 -11.82 -5.14 -22.58
N ILE A 242 -10.48 -5.06 -22.51
CA ILE A 242 -9.68 -5.02 -21.29
C ILE A 242 -9.86 -3.67 -20.55
N GLU A 243 -10.45 -2.64 -21.19
CA GLU A 243 -10.66 -1.34 -20.54
C GLU A 243 -11.52 -1.41 -19.26
N LYS A 244 -12.29 -2.49 -19.08
CA LYS A 244 -13.10 -2.76 -17.88
C LYS A 244 -12.49 -3.77 -16.91
N SER A 245 -11.27 -4.26 -17.13
CA SER A 245 -10.60 -5.13 -16.17
C SER A 245 -10.08 -4.29 -15.00
N PHE A 246 -10.68 -4.45 -13.83
CA PHE A 246 -10.26 -3.77 -12.62
C PHE A 246 -9.29 -4.66 -11.83
N SER A 247 -8.21 -4.07 -11.35
CA SER A 247 -7.42 -4.66 -10.26
C SER A 247 -7.99 -4.14 -8.96
N PHE A 248 -8.28 -5.05 -8.03
CA PHE A 248 -8.61 -4.80 -6.62
C PHE A 248 -8.11 -3.44 -6.10
N SER A 249 -8.99 -2.65 -5.48
CA SER A 249 -8.57 -1.43 -4.78
C SER A 249 -9.05 -1.48 -3.34
N SER A 250 -8.16 -1.15 -2.41
CA SER A 250 -8.55 -0.74 -1.07
C SER A 250 -8.41 0.76 -0.92
N VAL A 251 -9.41 1.41 -0.35
CA VAL A 251 -9.33 2.82 0.05
C VAL A 251 -9.70 2.97 1.51
N THR A 252 -9.28 4.06 2.11
CA THR A 252 -9.72 4.44 3.44
C THR A 252 -10.69 5.60 3.33
N MET A 253 -11.79 5.53 4.07
CA MET A 253 -12.85 6.53 4.10
C MET A 253 -13.22 6.84 5.54
N PHE A 254 -13.39 8.12 5.88
CA PHE A 254 -13.85 8.49 7.22
C PHE A 254 -15.28 8.00 7.47
N LYS A 255 -15.55 7.58 8.70
CA LYS A 255 -16.83 7.00 9.11
C LYS A 255 -18.02 7.89 8.76
N SER A 256 -18.00 9.18 9.14
CA SER A 256 -19.12 10.09 8.83
C SER A 256 -19.35 10.27 7.34
N ILE A 257 -18.29 10.25 6.52
CA ILE A 257 -18.41 10.32 5.06
C ILE A 257 -19.16 9.10 4.53
N TYR A 258 -18.75 7.90 4.97
CA TYR A 258 -19.42 6.66 4.62
C TYR A 258 -20.88 6.65 5.08
N GLU A 259 -21.16 7.01 6.33
CA GLU A 259 -22.52 7.02 6.86
C GLU A 259 -23.43 8.00 6.10
N ASN A 260 -22.94 9.20 5.79
CA ASN A 260 -23.75 10.20 5.11
C ASN A 260 -23.98 9.85 3.62
N ILE A 261 -22.95 9.38 2.92
CA ILE A 261 -23.05 9.10 1.47
C ILE A 261 -23.70 7.73 1.20
N VAL A 262 -23.38 6.69 1.99
CA VAL A 262 -23.83 5.30 1.72
C VAL A 262 -25.08 4.95 2.50
N VAL A 263 -25.06 5.18 3.82
CA VAL A 263 -26.14 4.74 4.71
C VAL A 263 -27.34 5.67 4.55
N LYS A 264 -27.11 6.98 4.66
CA LYS A 264 -28.17 8.00 4.55
C LYS A 264 -28.44 8.45 3.11
N LYS A 265 -27.56 8.14 2.16
CA LYS A 265 -27.68 8.50 0.74
C LYS A 265 -27.92 9.99 0.49
N ILE A 266 -27.23 10.84 1.26
CA ILE A 266 -27.33 12.30 1.13
C ILE A 266 -26.78 12.72 -0.25
N ASN A 267 -27.46 13.64 -0.94
CA ASN A 267 -27.01 14.20 -2.21
C ASN A 267 -25.87 15.22 -2.00
N LEU A 268 -25.22 15.69 -3.07
CA LEU A 268 -24.11 16.63 -2.96
C LEU A 268 -24.51 17.96 -2.32
N GLU A 269 -25.70 18.47 -2.63
CA GLU A 269 -26.17 19.78 -2.14
C GLU A 269 -26.37 19.78 -0.63
N ASP A 270 -27.03 18.76 -0.10
CA ASP A 270 -27.27 18.60 1.34
C ASP A 270 -25.98 18.25 2.07
N PHE A 271 -25.08 17.51 1.42
CA PHE A 271 -23.76 17.23 1.96
C PHE A 271 -22.90 18.51 2.03
N ASP A 272 -22.97 19.40 1.03
CA ASP A 272 -22.28 20.70 1.03
C ASP A 272 -22.75 21.60 2.17
N LYS A 273 -24.07 21.68 2.39
CA LYS A 273 -24.66 22.44 3.50
C LYS A 273 -24.20 21.92 4.87
N MET A 274 -24.01 20.61 5.00
CA MET A 274 -23.59 19.98 6.27
C MET A 274 -22.08 20.14 6.54
N MET A 275 -21.25 20.21 5.50
CA MET A 275 -19.79 20.21 5.63
C MET A 275 -19.20 21.60 5.79
N THR A 276 -19.33 22.15 7.01
CA THR A 276 -18.64 23.37 7.44
C THR A 276 -17.12 23.15 7.56
N ILE A 277 -16.35 24.25 7.65
CA ILE A 277 -14.89 24.19 7.87
C ILE A 277 -14.57 23.40 9.15
N ASP A 278 -15.31 23.64 10.23
CA ASP A 278 -15.11 22.93 11.49
C ASP A 278 -15.39 21.44 11.32
N LYS A 279 -16.47 21.08 10.61
CA LYS A 279 -16.79 19.68 10.33
C LYS A 279 -15.70 18.99 9.51
N LEU A 280 -15.15 19.66 8.50
CA LEU A 280 -14.04 19.13 7.70
C LEU A 280 -12.77 18.89 8.55
N ASN A 281 -12.50 19.77 9.54
CA ASN A 281 -11.38 19.59 10.46
C ASN A 281 -11.63 18.45 11.46
N GLU A 282 -12.87 18.27 11.92
CA GLU A 282 -13.26 17.17 12.81
C GLU A 282 -13.14 15.81 12.14
N ILE A 283 -13.57 15.70 10.89
CA ILE A 283 -13.58 14.45 10.12
C ILE A 283 -12.19 13.79 10.10
N GLN A 284 -11.12 14.58 10.04
CA GLN A 284 -9.75 14.05 10.02
C GLN A 284 -9.35 13.27 11.28
N LYS A 285 -10.06 13.50 12.39
CA LYS A 285 -9.83 12.85 13.68
C LYS A 285 -10.79 11.68 13.90
N GLU A 286 -11.76 11.50 13.01
CA GLU A 286 -12.75 10.44 13.14
C GLU A 286 -12.16 9.08 12.80
N GLU A 287 -12.86 8.05 13.28
CA GLU A 287 -12.62 6.68 12.87
C GLU A 287 -12.70 6.54 11.34
N GLN A 288 -11.84 5.69 10.81
CA GLN A 288 -11.76 5.39 9.40
C GLN A 288 -12.19 3.95 9.13
N TYR A 289 -12.87 3.77 8.01
CA TYR A 289 -13.22 2.48 7.44
C TYR A 289 -12.30 2.16 6.27
N LYS A 290 -11.86 0.90 6.20
CA LYS A 290 -11.21 0.36 5.02
C LYS A 290 -12.26 -0.23 4.10
N ILE A 291 -12.33 0.28 2.89
CA ILE A 291 -13.24 -0.15 1.85
C ILE A 291 -12.44 -0.99 0.86
N ILE A 292 -12.82 -2.25 0.75
CA ILE A 292 -12.21 -3.22 -0.14
C ILE A 292 -13.18 -3.46 -1.31
N LYS A 293 -12.80 -3.02 -2.51
CA LYS A 293 -13.57 -3.24 -3.75
C LYS A 293 -13.04 -4.45 -4.48
N ASN A 294 -13.94 -5.37 -4.82
CA ASN A 294 -13.65 -6.57 -5.57
C ASN A 294 -14.19 -6.49 -7.00
N ILE A 295 -13.63 -7.28 -7.90
CA ILE A 295 -14.06 -7.38 -9.30
C ILE A 295 -15.42 -8.07 -9.46
N ALA A 296 -15.84 -8.86 -8.50
CA ALA A 296 -17.12 -9.53 -8.49
C ALA A 296 -17.87 -9.22 -7.20
N LYS A 297 -19.19 -9.36 -7.25
CA LYS A 297 -20.05 -9.36 -6.07
C LYS A 297 -19.46 -10.27 -4.97
N ILE A 298 -19.46 -9.78 -3.74
CA ILE A 298 -18.99 -10.52 -2.58
C ILE A 298 -19.94 -11.69 -2.33
N GLY A 299 -19.38 -12.90 -2.43
CA GLY A 299 -20.12 -14.14 -2.25
C GLY A 299 -20.38 -14.48 -0.79
N GLU A 300 -20.90 -15.68 -0.56
CA GLU A 300 -21.25 -16.15 0.79
C GLU A 300 -20.03 -16.53 1.63
N LYS A 301 -18.90 -16.84 0.99
CA LYS A 301 -17.66 -17.18 1.66
C LYS A 301 -16.56 -16.23 1.23
N ILE A 302 -15.85 -15.68 2.20
CA ILE A 302 -14.65 -14.88 1.98
C ILE A 302 -13.54 -15.34 2.91
N ILE A 303 -12.29 -15.10 2.50
CA ILE A 303 -11.13 -15.18 3.39
C ILE A 303 -10.53 -13.80 3.49
N LEU A 304 -10.38 -13.31 4.72
CA LEU A 304 -9.52 -12.16 5.00
C LEU A 304 -8.18 -12.68 5.47
N TYR A 305 -7.10 -12.14 4.92
CA TYR A 305 -5.75 -12.54 5.29
C TYR A 305 -4.79 -11.37 5.32
N LYS A 306 -3.76 -11.48 6.15
CA LYS A 306 -2.66 -10.53 6.26
C LYS A 306 -1.32 -11.27 6.30
N PRO A 307 -0.27 -10.76 5.63
CA PRO A 307 1.07 -11.27 5.80
C PRO A 307 1.59 -11.03 7.22
N ILE A 308 2.40 -11.96 7.70
CA ILE A 308 3.19 -11.85 8.92
C ILE A 308 4.61 -11.48 8.49
N TYR A 309 5.11 -10.37 9.00
CA TYR A 309 6.44 -9.90 8.67
C TYR A 309 7.44 -10.15 9.80
N LYS A 310 8.63 -10.61 9.43
CA LYS A 310 9.83 -10.47 10.26
C LYS A 310 10.60 -9.25 9.77
N THR A 311 10.67 -8.24 10.63
CA THR A 311 11.25 -6.93 10.29
C THR A 311 12.65 -6.79 10.85
N TYR A 312 13.57 -6.27 10.04
CA TYR A 312 14.90 -5.85 10.48
C TYR A 312 15.18 -4.41 10.08
N TYR A 313 16.10 -3.78 10.81
CA TYR A 313 16.62 -2.45 10.49
C TYR A 313 18.12 -2.53 10.24
N LEU A 314 18.53 -2.19 9.03
CA LEU A 314 19.93 -2.21 8.60
C LEU A 314 20.45 -0.79 8.48
N THR A 315 21.49 -0.47 9.25
CA THR A 315 22.18 0.81 9.15
C THR A 315 23.42 0.66 8.28
N VAL A 316 23.46 1.39 7.17
CA VAL A 316 24.63 1.44 6.29
C VAL A 316 25.30 2.79 6.44
N ASN A 317 26.56 2.78 6.85
CA ASN A 317 27.35 3.99 6.97
C ASN A 317 28.00 4.32 5.61
N TYR A 318 28.06 5.61 5.30
CA TYR A 318 28.81 6.13 4.18
C TYR A 318 29.77 7.19 4.68
N ASN A 319 31.05 6.99 4.42
CA ASN A 319 32.07 8.01 4.62
C ASN A 319 33.15 7.82 3.56
N LYS A 320 33.22 8.74 2.59
CA LYS A 320 34.23 8.68 1.53
C LYS A 320 35.61 9.15 1.99
N ASN A 321 35.70 9.78 3.16
CA ASN A 321 36.93 10.39 3.68
C ASN A 321 37.53 9.55 4.81
N LYS A 322 38.21 8.47 4.43
CA LYS A 322 39.37 7.87 5.13
C LYS A 322 40.23 7.14 4.12
N LYS A 323 41.06 7.90 3.39
CA LYS A 323 42.39 7.48 2.99
C LYS A 323 43.35 8.59 3.37
#